data_AF-A0A1X7G4D8-F1
#
_entry.id   AF-A0A1X7G4D8-F1
#
_cell.length_a   1.000
_cell.length_b   1.000
_cell.length_c   1.000
_cell.angle_alpha   90.00
_cell.angle_beta   90.00
_cell.angle_gamma   90.00
#
_symmetry.space_group_name_H-M   'P 1'
#
loop_
_entity.id
_entity.type
_entity.pdbx_description
1 polymer ?
#
loop_
_entity_poly.entity_id
_entity_poly.type
_entity_poly.pdbx_seq_one_letter_code
_entity_poly.pdbx_strand_id
1 'polypeptide(L)'
;MNNKEWLKEMSDMLLIFLKGNRFSLSSFFEKASFHIDSVEELAMIHFLLQNETAVFLEELAKTRELFPSSTNIHKKQSGKMAGHIQWKKTIEARSREGFTNRATYVSGSKNRTFETKENKVLKACLNMLRSLVQKYGEKTELLSSVRDYEQKINNYLAFSLLTSISCEKITNEEIKDVTTSKVSLYRQAALLLLQYNRLNAKKVNEEDLLHLFQRTFWQPEQMDVLFELYWALKLVKENTKEATLHLLYEGENLVASWEDMSYTYKLYHNSKGSALSFSVKMEEVDESDHPYLARKVLSQKEANRLGNQLFTTKAREHMFWQGRPDLVVEMREKGRNELYKAVVGEVKFTDSETYAREGLRELCDYLYFAKINNSYAKAEMIEGRLFLRDAPFSNVEEGQISAYSLSSSSKLTITP
;
A
#
# COMPACT_ATOMS: atom_id res chain seq x y z
N MET A 1 8.82 -0.67 -25.63
CA MET A 1 8.22 0.37 -24.77
C MET A 1 9.26 0.72 -23.70
N ASN A 2 9.56 1.99 -23.43
CA ASN A 2 10.61 2.34 -22.46
C ASN A 2 10.12 2.23 -21.00
N ASN A 3 11.04 2.31 -20.03
CA ASN A 3 10.70 2.18 -18.60
C ASN A 3 9.66 3.19 -18.10
N LYS A 4 9.66 4.43 -18.61
CA LYS A 4 8.69 5.44 -18.19
C LYS A 4 7.30 5.15 -18.75
N GLU A 5 7.22 4.65 -19.98
CA GLU A 5 5.96 4.38 -20.67
C GLU A 5 5.15 3.28 -19.99
N TRP A 6 5.76 2.12 -19.67
CA TRP A 6 5.03 1.03 -19.03
C TRP A 6 4.66 1.35 -17.57
N LEU A 7 5.52 2.08 -16.85
CA LEU A 7 5.21 2.55 -15.49
C LEU A 7 4.06 3.55 -15.49
N LYS A 8 3.99 4.41 -16.51
CA LYS A 8 2.86 5.31 -16.70
C LYS A 8 1.58 4.53 -16.97
N GLU A 9 1.60 3.59 -17.93
CA GLU A 9 0.45 2.75 -18.21
C GLU A 9 -0.02 1.97 -16.96
N MET A 10 0.92 1.42 -16.18
CA MET A 10 0.63 0.75 -14.91
C MET A 10 -0.08 1.69 -13.94
N SER A 11 0.41 2.93 -13.80
CA SER A 11 -0.15 3.94 -12.89
C SER A 11 -1.59 4.31 -13.30
N ASP A 12 -1.85 4.44 -14.59
CA ASP A 12 -3.19 4.67 -15.15
C ASP A 12 -4.15 3.52 -14.79
N MET A 13 -3.71 2.27 -14.98
CA MET A 13 -4.50 1.08 -14.66
C MET A 13 -4.81 0.99 -13.16
N LEU A 14 -3.81 1.23 -12.31
CA LEU A 14 -3.98 1.21 -10.86
C LEU A 14 -5.00 2.25 -10.41
N LEU A 15 -4.94 3.46 -10.93
CA LEU A 15 -5.87 4.52 -10.56
C LEU A 15 -7.33 4.15 -10.91
N ILE A 16 -7.54 3.41 -11.99
CA ILE A 16 -8.86 2.89 -12.38
C ILE A 16 -9.32 1.79 -11.43
N PHE A 17 -8.50 0.77 -11.17
CA PHE A 17 -8.91 -0.41 -10.40
C PHE A 17 -8.98 -0.17 -8.89
N LEU A 18 -8.12 0.69 -8.34
CA LEU A 18 -8.10 1.01 -6.91
C LEU A 18 -9.30 1.84 -6.48
N LYS A 19 -9.77 2.77 -7.33
CA LYS A 19 -10.99 3.56 -7.06
C LYS A 19 -12.23 2.67 -6.82
N GLY A 20 -12.21 1.45 -7.35
CA GLY A 20 -13.27 0.48 -7.18
C GLY A 20 -13.01 -0.59 -6.13
N ASN A 21 -11.85 -0.65 -5.44
CA ASN A 21 -11.47 -1.82 -4.62
C ASN A 21 -11.57 -3.16 -5.39
N ARG A 22 -11.16 -3.15 -6.66
CA ARG A 22 -11.30 -4.26 -7.60
C ARG A 22 -10.00 -5.02 -7.87
N PHE A 23 -8.91 -4.58 -7.24
CA PHE A 23 -7.58 -5.15 -7.40
C PHE A 23 -6.84 -5.08 -6.07
N SER A 24 -6.25 -6.21 -5.65
CA SER A 24 -5.48 -6.31 -4.41
C SER A 24 -3.98 -6.21 -4.70
N LEU A 25 -3.27 -5.41 -3.90
CA LEU A 25 -1.82 -5.24 -3.98
C LEU A 25 -1.06 -5.98 -2.88
N SER A 26 -1.77 -6.54 -1.89
CA SER A 26 -1.17 -7.05 -0.66
C SER A 26 -0.12 -8.15 -0.93
N SER A 27 -0.36 -9.04 -1.89
CA SER A 27 0.58 -10.12 -2.24
C SER A 27 1.83 -9.61 -2.96
N PHE A 28 1.75 -8.49 -3.69
CA PHE A 28 2.90 -7.84 -4.32
C PHE A 28 3.75 -7.11 -3.28
N PHE A 29 3.11 -6.40 -2.36
CA PHE A 29 3.81 -5.78 -1.23
C PHE A 29 4.47 -6.83 -0.33
N GLU A 30 3.80 -7.95 -0.01
CA GLU A 30 4.38 -9.07 0.75
C GLU A 30 5.64 -9.62 0.04
N LYS A 31 5.59 -9.87 -1.28
CA LYS A 31 6.75 -10.36 -2.05
C LYS A 31 7.92 -9.38 -2.00
N ALA A 32 7.64 -8.08 -2.06
CA ALA A 32 8.65 -7.03 -1.95
C ALA A 32 9.05 -6.69 -0.50
N SER A 33 8.65 -7.52 0.49
CA SER A 33 8.95 -7.33 1.92
C SER A 33 8.40 -6.04 2.53
N PHE A 34 7.33 -5.51 1.95
CA PHE A 34 6.56 -4.41 2.50
C PHE A 34 5.32 -4.96 3.22
N HIS A 35 5.18 -4.67 4.52
CA HIS A 35 3.98 -5.03 5.28
C HIS A 35 2.88 -3.98 5.08
N ILE A 36 2.53 -3.70 3.82
CA ILE A 36 1.61 -2.64 3.39
C ILE A 36 0.38 -3.28 2.76
N ASP A 37 -0.79 -2.84 3.18
CA ASP A 37 -2.05 -3.47 2.76
C ASP A 37 -2.72 -2.73 1.59
N SER A 38 -2.43 -1.42 1.42
CA SER A 38 -3.01 -0.61 0.36
C SER A 38 -2.11 0.53 -0.14
N VAL A 39 -2.48 1.12 -1.28
CA VAL A 39 -1.79 2.31 -1.81
C VAL A 39 -1.95 3.52 -0.90
N GLU A 40 -3.09 3.66 -0.22
CA GLU A 40 -3.28 4.73 0.76
C GLU A 40 -2.27 4.62 1.91
N GLU A 41 -2.01 3.41 2.39
CA GLU A 41 -0.98 3.17 3.40
C GLU A 41 0.41 3.51 2.86
N LEU A 42 0.73 3.10 1.64
CA LEU A 42 1.98 3.46 0.99
C LEU A 42 2.15 4.98 0.87
N ALA A 43 1.09 5.69 0.49
CA ALA A 43 1.09 7.15 0.40
C ALA A 43 1.34 7.80 1.77
N MET A 44 0.78 7.25 2.85
CA MET A 44 1.02 7.74 4.21
C MET A 44 2.47 7.49 4.66
N ILE A 45 3.04 6.33 4.32
CA ILE A 45 4.44 6.01 4.61
C ILE A 45 5.38 7.00 3.89
N HIS A 46 5.16 7.24 2.60
CA HIS A 46 5.96 8.21 1.84
C HIS A 46 5.77 9.65 2.33
N PHE A 47 4.56 10.02 2.75
CA PHE A 47 4.31 11.30 3.40
C PHE A 47 5.14 11.47 4.69
N LEU A 48 5.40 10.40 5.45
CA LEU A 48 6.30 10.46 6.60
C LEU A 48 7.79 10.56 6.20
N LEU A 49 8.17 9.93 5.09
CA LEU A 49 9.56 9.87 4.61
C LEU A 49 10.00 11.10 3.80
N GLN A 50 9.07 11.94 3.36
CA GLN A 50 9.41 13.11 2.54
C GLN A 50 10.26 14.12 3.33
N ASN A 51 11.13 14.82 2.61
CA ASN A 51 12.07 15.79 3.20
C ASN A 51 11.35 16.89 3.98
N GLU A 52 10.18 17.33 3.52
CA GLU A 52 9.37 18.37 4.14
C GLU A 52 8.96 17.98 5.57
N THR A 53 8.62 16.71 5.77
CA THR A 53 8.27 16.17 7.10
C THR A 53 9.50 16.13 8.01
N ALA A 54 10.65 15.71 7.49
CA ALA A 54 11.91 15.71 8.23
C ALA A 54 12.34 17.13 8.64
N VAL A 55 12.33 18.08 7.69
CA VAL A 55 12.66 19.50 7.93
C VAL A 55 11.75 20.11 8.98
N PHE A 56 10.44 19.83 8.92
CA PHE A 56 9.50 20.29 9.93
C PHE A 56 9.83 19.78 11.34
N LEU A 57 10.18 18.50 11.45
CA LEU A 57 10.51 17.88 12.74
C LEU A 57 11.87 18.37 13.28
N GLU A 58 12.81 18.70 12.42
CA GLU A 58 14.05 19.37 12.79
C GLU A 58 13.81 20.82 13.26
N GLU A 59 12.96 21.58 12.56
CA GLU A 59 12.60 22.95 12.96
C GLU A 59 11.80 22.96 14.26
N LEU A 60 10.92 21.97 14.44
CA LEU A 60 10.20 21.74 15.67
C LEU A 60 11.19 21.67 16.83
N ALA A 61 12.20 20.79 16.76
CA ALA A 61 13.20 20.61 17.80
C ALA A 61 14.01 21.87 18.16
N LYS A 62 14.21 22.78 17.20
CA LYS A 62 14.91 24.05 17.40
C LYS A 62 14.02 25.11 18.07
N THR A 63 12.70 25.03 17.86
CA THR A 63 11.75 26.06 18.31
C THR A 63 11.19 25.71 19.68
N ARG A 64 11.88 26.11 20.77
CA ARG A 64 11.35 25.98 22.14
C ARG A 64 10.73 27.25 22.71
N GLU A 65 10.96 28.42 22.11
CA GLU A 65 10.92 29.66 22.93
C GLU A 65 9.82 30.69 22.61
N LEU A 66 9.07 30.63 21.51
CA LEU A 66 8.12 31.71 21.17
C LEU A 66 6.81 31.19 20.59
N PHE A 67 5.86 30.85 21.47
CA PHE A 67 4.47 30.61 21.06
C PHE A 67 3.71 31.95 20.93
N PRO A 68 3.04 32.23 19.80
CA PRO A 68 2.12 33.34 19.66
C PRO A 68 1.03 33.26 20.72
N SER A 69 0.78 34.38 21.40
CA SER A 69 -0.33 34.55 22.32
C SER A 69 -1.18 35.72 21.86
N SER A 70 -2.50 35.57 21.83
CA SER A 70 -3.40 36.71 21.65
C SER A 70 -3.80 37.29 23.01
N THR A 71 -3.96 38.61 23.11
CA THR A 71 -4.00 39.32 24.40
C THR A 71 -5.37 39.90 24.77
N ASN A 72 -6.44 39.66 24.00
CA ASN A 72 -7.70 40.39 24.18
C ASN A 72 -8.90 39.46 24.46
N ILE A 73 -9.36 39.43 25.72
CA ILE A 73 -10.66 38.87 26.11
C ILE A 73 -11.43 39.94 26.89
N HIS A 74 -12.66 40.23 26.44
CA HIS A 74 -13.59 41.06 27.19
C HIS A 74 -14.49 40.15 28.01
N LYS A 75 -14.40 40.22 29.35
CA LYS A 75 -15.23 39.39 30.22
C LYS A 75 -16.32 40.25 30.84
N LYS A 76 -17.58 39.87 30.66
CA LYS A 76 -18.72 40.41 31.40
C LYS A 76 -18.64 39.88 32.83
N GLN A 77 -18.54 40.77 33.82
CA GLN A 77 -18.46 40.42 35.23
C GLN A 77 -19.58 41.15 35.99
N SER A 78 -20.14 40.49 37.00
CA SER A 78 -21.13 41.07 37.91
C SER A 78 -20.47 41.27 39.28
N GLY A 79 -20.53 42.49 39.82
CA GLY A 79 -20.17 42.80 41.21
C GLY A 79 -18.68 43.00 41.53
N LYS A 80 -17.73 42.35 40.84
CA LYS A 80 -16.29 42.56 41.05
C LYS A 80 -15.64 43.32 39.90
N MET A 81 -14.95 44.41 40.22
CA MET A 81 -14.15 45.19 39.27
C MET A 81 -12.73 44.62 39.20
N ALA A 82 -12.33 44.08 38.06
CA ALA A 82 -10.95 43.66 37.81
C ALA A 82 -10.52 44.12 36.40
N GLY A 83 -9.51 44.99 36.31
CA GLY A 83 -8.94 45.50 35.06
C GLY A 83 -9.62 46.75 34.49
N HIS A 84 -9.20 47.17 33.29
CA HIS A 84 -9.69 48.39 32.64
C HIS A 84 -11.13 48.20 32.11
N ILE A 85 -12.07 49.04 32.54
CA ILE A 85 -13.48 48.94 32.14
C ILE A 85 -13.67 49.45 30.71
N GLN A 86 -14.32 48.66 29.87
CA GLN A 86 -14.75 49.09 28.54
C GLN A 86 -16.17 49.64 28.62
N TRP A 87 -16.28 50.95 28.81
CA TRP A 87 -17.57 51.62 29.02
C TRP A 87 -18.55 51.42 27.86
N LYS A 88 -18.08 51.50 26.61
CA LYS A 88 -18.93 51.27 25.43
C LYS A 88 -19.61 49.89 25.45
N LYS A 89 -18.82 48.82 25.63
CA LYS A 89 -19.35 47.43 25.72
C LYS A 89 -20.17 47.18 26.99
N THR A 90 -19.85 47.88 28.07
CA THR A 90 -20.62 47.80 29.32
C THR A 90 -22.02 48.40 29.16
N ILE A 91 -22.11 49.56 28.50
CA ILE A 91 -23.39 50.22 28.21
C ILE A 91 -24.23 49.36 27.27
N GLU A 92 -23.65 48.81 26.20
CA GLU A 92 -24.32 47.87 25.29
C GLU A 92 -24.83 46.63 26.04
N ALA A 93 -24.00 46.03 26.92
CA ALA A 93 -24.38 44.84 27.69
C ALA A 93 -25.50 45.11 28.70
N ARG A 94 -25.52 46.28 29.34
CA ARG A 94 -26.59 46.70 30.26
C ARG A 94 -27.89 47.01 29.53
N SER A 95 -27.79 47.63 28.34
CA SER A 95 -28.94 47.94 27.50
C SER A 95 -29.68 46.67 27.08
N ARG A 96 -28.96 45.59 26.76
CA ARG A 96 -29.57 44.29 26.41
C ARG A 96 -30.32 43.63 27.57
N GLU A 97 -29.99 43.95 28.81
CA GLU A 97 -30.64 43.43 30.03
C GLU A 97 -31.65 44.42 30.64
N GLY A 98 -32.04 45.45 29.88
CA GLY A 98 -33.01 46.45 30.32
C GLY A 98 -32.52 47.32 31.48
N PHE A 99 -31.20 47.47 31.66
CA PHE A 99 -30.56 48.25 32.73
C PHE A 99 -30.91 47.83 34.17
N THR A 100 -31.48 46.63 34.33
CA THR A 100 -31.93 46.09 35.62
C THR A 100 -30.75 45.79 36.57
N ASN A 101 -29.62 45.36 36.03
CA ASN A 101 -28.41 45.07 36.81
C ASN A 101 -27.32 46.15 36.63
N ARG A 102 -27.25 47.09 37.58
CA ARG A 102 -26.23 48.16 37.60
C ARG A 102 -24.82 47.67 37.98
N ALA A 103 -24.70 46.44 38.49
CA ALA A 103 -23.42 45.84 38.89
C ALA A 103 -22.73 45.08 37.74
N THR A 104 -23.28 45.11 36.52
CA THR A 104 -22.69 44.51 35.32
C THR A 104 -21.60 45.41 34.74
N TYR A 105 -20.37 44.92 34.61
CA TYR A 105 -19.26 45.62 33.95
C TYR A 105 -18.59 44.71 32.91
N VAL A 106 -18.14 45.28 31.80
CA VAL A 106 -17.27 44.57 30.84
C VAL A 106 -15.87 45.12 31.01
N SER A 107 -14.98 44.34 31.64
CA SER A 107 -13.57 44.71 31.76
C SER A 107 -12.70 44.04 30.71
N GLY A 108 -11.67 44.75 30.27
CA GLY A 108 -10.55 44.19 29.52
C GLY A 108 -9.55 43.60 30.49
N SER A 109 -9.51 42.28 30.58
CA SER A 109 -8.39 41.57 31.21
C SER A 109 -7.37 41.22 30.13
N LYS A 110 -6.07 41.52 30.35
CA LYS A 110 -4.98 40.96 29.54
C LYS A 110 -4.82 39.47 29.89
N ASN A 111 -5.72 38.63 29.42
CA ASN A 111 -5.51 37.19 29.44
C ASN A 111 -4.85 36.82 28.12
N ARG A 112 -3.58 36.40 28.18
CA ARG A 112 -2.93 35.73 27.07
C ARG A 112 -3.65 34.41 26.83
N THR A 113 -4.36 34.31 25.71
CA THR A 113 -4.83 33.01 25.21
C THR A 113 -3.90 32.52 24.12
N PHE A 114 -3.50 31.26 24.25
CA PHE A 114 -2.69 30.54 23.28
C PHE A 114 -3.56 29.81 22.24
N GLU A 115 -4.89 29.95 22.30
CA GLU A 115 -5.82 29.41 21.30
C GLU A 115 -5.86 30.23 20.00
N THR A 116 -4.70 30.55 19.45
CA THR A 116 -4.55 31.16 18.12
C THR A 116 -4.74 30.12 17.02
N LYS A 117 -5.10 30.52 15.80
CA LYS A 117 -5.20 29.62 14.63
C LYS A 117 -3.90 28.85 14.41
N GLU A 118 -2.75 29.52 14.55
CA GLU A 118 -1.41 28.98 14.40
C GLU A 118 -1.13 27.83 15.35
N ASN A 119 -1.35 28.03 16.65
CA ASN A 119 -1.16 26.99 17.65
C ASN A 119 -2.16 25.83 17.51
N LYS A 120 -3.40 26.10 17.09
CA LYS A 120 -4.37 25.04 16.77
C LYS A 120 -3.87 24.19 15.60
N VAL A 121 -3.45 24.82 14.52
CA VAL A 121 -2.89 24.15 13.32
C VAL A 121 -1.65 23.34 13.69
N LEU A 122 -0.72 23.90 14.47
CA LEU A 122 0.45 23.16 14.94
C LEU A 122 0.04 21.93 15.76
N LYS A 123 -0.87 22.07 16.72
CA LYS A 123 -1.34 20.95 17.55
C LYS A 123 -2.01 19.87 16.70
N ALA A 124 -2.82 20.26 15.72
CA ALA A 124 -3.45 19.32 14.79
C ALA A 124 -2.41 18.57 13.95
N CYS A 125 -1.39 19.27 13.43
CA CYS A 125 -0.31 18.67 12.64
C CYS A 125 0.47 17.66 13.48
N LEU A 126 0.84 18.00 14.71
CA LEU A 126 1.58 17.11 15.61
C LEU A 126 0.76 15.87 16.00
N ASN A 127 -0.53 16.04 16.29
CA ASN A 127 -1.41 14.90 16.56
C ASN A 127 -1.56 13.98 15.33
N MET A 128 -1.70 14.57 14.13
CA MET A 128 -1.74 13.85 12.87
C MET A 128 -0.44 13.05 12.66
N LEU A 129 0.73 13.69 12.74
CA LEU A 129 2.02 13.01 12.60
C LEU A 129 2.21 11.91 13.64
N ARG A 130 1.89 12.17 14.92
CA ARG A 130 1.95 11.14 15.96
C ARG A 130 1.10 9.93 15.60
N SER A 131 -0.14 10.14 15.15
CA SER A 131 -1.04 9.04 14.78
C SER A 131 -0.50 8.22 13.59
N LEU A 132 0.12 8.89 12.62
CA LEU A 132 0.73 8.22 11.47
C LEU A 132 1.98 7.43 11.86
N VAL A 133 2.86 8.00 12.69
CA VAL A 133 4.07 7.32 13.15
C VAL A 133 3.70 6.09 14.00
N GLN A 134 2.71 6.21 14.90
CA GLN A 134 2.22 5.07 15.70
C GLN A 134 1.60 3.98 14.84
N LYS A 135 0.87 4.34 13.78
CA LYS A 135 0.21 3.37 12.91
C LYS A 135 1.19 2.67 11.94
N TYR A 136 2.15 3.42 11.39
CA TYR A 136 2.95 2.97 10.25
C TYR A 136 4.44 2.77 10.54
N GLY A 137 4.98 3.29 11.66
CA GLY A 137 6.40 3.27 12.00
C GLY A 137 7.04 1.89 12.14
N GLU A 138 6.22 0.83 12.24
CA GLU A 138 6.67 -0.57 12.29
C GLU A 138 6.46 -1.35 10.99
N LYS A 139 5.72 -0.81 10.02
CA LYS A 139 5.36 -1.54 8.79
C LYS A 139 6.51 -1.71 7.79
N THR A 140 7.59 -0.92 7.91
CA THR A 140 8.74 -0.99 7.00
C THR A 140 10.03 -0.54 7.67
N GLU A 141 11.15 -1.16 7.28
CA GLU A 141 12.50 -0.76 7.68
C GLU A 141 12.84 0.67 7.25
N LEU A 142 12.20 1.16 6.17
CA LEU A 142 12.37 2.53 5.67
C LEU A 142 12.01 3.59 6.72
N LEU A 143 11.09 3.27 7.64
CA LEU A 143 10.61 4.17 8.69
C LEU A 143 11.38 4.02 10.02
N SER A 144 12.46 3.24 10.07
CA SER A 144 13.29 3.10 11.27
C SER A 144 13.78 4.46 11.81
N SER A 145 14.21 5.36 10.92
CA SER A 145 14.62 6.73 11.24
C SER A 145 13.46 7.64 11.68
N VAL A 146 12.22 7.31 11.31
CA VAL A 146 11.02 8.08 11.66
C VAL A 146 10.57 7.82 13.10
N ARG A 147 11.00 6.70 13.72
CA ARG A 147 10.68 6.39 15.13
C ARG A 147 11.26 7.41 16.10
N ASP A 148 12.45 7.94 15.80
CA ASP A 148 13.07 9.00 16.60
C ASP A 148 12.22 10.29 16.65
N TYR A 149 11.31 10.46 15.70
CA TYR A 149 10.38 11.58 15.69
C TYR A 149 9.22 11.41 16.67
N GLU A 150 8.81 10.18 17.01
CA GLU A 150 7.69 9.97 17.94
C GLU A 150 7.99 10.61 19.31
N GLN A 151 9.18 10.34 19.85
CA GLN A 151 9.60 10.91 21.13
C GLN A 151 9.65 12.43 21.07
N LYS A 152 10.15 13.00 19.96
CA LYS A 152 10.19 14.46 19.76
C LYS A 152 8.77 15.03 19.73
N ILE A 153 7.86 14.46 18.95
CA ILE A 153 6.46 14.90 18.87
C ILE A 153 5.77 14.82 20.24
N ASN A 154 5.96 13.73 20.97
CA ASN A 154 5.38 13.54 22.31
C ASN A 154 5.90 14.57 23.32
N ASN A 155 7.21 14.85 23.30
CA ASN A 155 7.80 15.88 24.14
C ASN A 155 7.21 17.27 23.85
N TYR A 156 6.95 17.59 22.58
CA TYR A 156 6.31 18.84 22.18
C TYR A 156 4.85 18.91 22.61
N LEU A 157 4.07 17.84 22.39
CA LEU A 157 2.66 17.78 22.80
C LEU A 157 2.47 17.84 24.32
N ALA A 158 3.48 17.41 25.10
CA ALA A 158 3.47 17.50 26.56
C ALA A 158 3.73 18.92 27.10
N PHE A 159 4.12 19.89 26.27
CA PHE A 159 4.24 21.28 26.71
C PHE A 159 2.88 21.82 27.16
N SER A 160 2.83 22.32 28.39
CA SER A 160 1.60 22.79 29.07
C SER A 160 0.74 23.74 28.22
N LEU A 161 1.38 24.59 27.41
CA LEU A 161 0.73 25.53 26.51
C LEU A 161 -0.09 24.83 25.42
N LEU A 162 0.45 23.78 24.80
CA LEU A 162 -0.25 23.02 23.76
C LEU A 162 -1.30 22.10 24.38
N THR A 163 -1.06 21.55 25.56
CA THR A 163 -2.02 20.69 26.27
C THR A 163 -3.37 21.38 26.46
N SER A 164 -3.37 22.67 26.83
CA SER A 164 -4.59 23.45 27.09
C SER A 164 -5.42 23.86 25.86
N ILE A 165 -4.89 23.72 24.64
CA ILE A 165 -5.56 24.21 23.42
C ILE A 165 -6.59 23.20 22.93
N SER A 166 -7.82 23.65 22.71
CA SER A 166 -8.83 22.84 22.02
C SER A 166 -8.45 22.60 20.56
N CYS A 167 -8.51 21.34 20.11
CA CYS A 167 -8.19 20.94 18.74
C CYS A 167 -9.45 20.47 17.97
N GLU A 168 -10.64 20.81 18.46
CA GLU A 168 -11.89 20.37 17.84
C GLU A 168 -12.09 21.08 16.49
N LYS A 169 -12.04 20.28 15.42
CA LYS A 169 -12.35 20.57 14.01
C LYS A 169 -11.82 21.92 13.49
N ILE A 170 -10.55 21.92 13.09
CA ILE A 170 -9.96 23.02 12.31
C ILE A 170 -10.48 22.95 10.87
N THR A 171 -10.93 24.07 10.32
CA THR A 171 -11.41 24.12 8.94
C THR A 171 -10.26 24.23 7.93
N ASN A 172 -10.46 23.78 6.69
CA ASN A 172 -9.47 23.96 5.63
C ASN A 172 -9.15 25.43 5.35
N GLU A 173 -10.10 26.35 5.61
CA GLU A 173 -9.87 27.80 5.50
C GLU A 173 -8.90 28.29 6.58
N GLU A 174 -9.08 27.86 7.83
CA GLU A 174 -8.16 28.19 8.92
C GLU A 174 -6.75 27.65 8.66
N ILE A 175 -6.61 26.45 8.09
CA ILE A 175 -5.31 25.89 7.71
C ILE A 175 -4.68 26.75 6.60
N LYS A 176 -5.46 27.12 5.57
CA LYS A 176 -4.98 27.97 4.47
C LYS A 176 -4.50 29.32 4.97
N ASP A 177 -5.19 29.96 5.90
CA ASP A 177 -4.75 31.24 6.48
C ASP A 177 -3.33 31.13 7.07
N VAL A 178 -3.06 30.05 7.82
CA VAL A 178 -1.78 29.83 8.51
C VAL A 178 -0.62 29.54 7.55
N THR A 179 -0.88 29.17 6.29
CA THR A 179 0.18 29.03 5.27
C THR A 179 0.93 30.35 5.00
N THR A 180 0.31 31.49 5.31
CA THR A 180 0.94 32.82 5.16
C THR A 180 1.68 33.29 6.41
N SER A 181 1.76 32.45 7.45
CA SER A 181 2.44 32.79 8.70
C SER A 181 3.91 33.15 8.47
N LYS A 182 4.36 34.20 9.17
CA LYS A 182 5.75 34.66 9.15
C LYS A 182 6.69 33.68 9.84
N VAL A 183 6.17 32.84 10.73
CA VAL A 183 6.94 31.82 11.43
C VAL A 183 6.91 30.54 10.59
N SER A 184 8.11 30.06 10.23
CA SER A 184 8.28 28.92 9.33
C SER A 184 7.63 27.64 9.88
N LEU A 185 7.78 27.36 11.17
CA LEU A 185 7.13 26.22 11.84
C LEU A 185 5.61 26.14 11.61
N TYR A 186 4.88 27.25 11.81
CA TYR A 186 3.43 27.26 11.60
C TYR A 186 3.05 27.10 10.13
N ARG A 187 3.80 27.77 9.25
CA ARG A 187 3.61 27.64 7.80
C ARG A 187 3.81 26.20 7.35
N GLN A 188 4.87 25.54 7.78
CA GLN A 188 5.16 24.14 7.45
C GLN A 188 4.09 23.20 8.03
N ALA A 189 3.67 23.39 9.28
CA ALA A 189 2.57 22.62 9.87
C ALA A 189 1.28 22.71 9.04
N ALA A 190 0.95 23.92 8.55
CA ALA A 190 -0.21 24.13 7.69
C ALA A 190 -0.06 23.42 6.34
N LEU A 191 1.11 23.50 5.70
CA LEU A 191 1.37 22.84 4.42
C LEU A 191 1.28 21.32 4.53
N LEU A 192 1.88 20.73 5.58
CA LEU A 192 1.82 19.30 5.85
C LEU A 192 0.37 18.83 6.10
N LEU A 193 -0.42 19.59 6.86
CA LEU A 193 -1.83 19.28 7.07
C LEU A 193 -2.67 19.35 5.79
N LEU A 194 -2.42 20.33 4.91
CA LEU A 194 -3.12 20.40 3.62
C LEU A 194 -2.78 19.21 2.73
N GLN A 195 -1.51 18.82 2.70
CA GLN A 195 -1.05 17.65 1.94
C GLN A 195 -1.66 16.36 2.50
N TYR A 196 -1.63 16.18 3.82
CA TYR A 196 -2.30 15.06 4.49
C TYR A 196 -3.81 15.01 4.16
N ASN A 197 -4.52 16.14 4.25
CA ASN A 197 -5.94 16.22 3.92
C ASN A 197 -6.23 15.86 2.45
N ARG A 198 -5.33 16.22 1.52
CA ARG A 198 -5.44 15.83 0.11
C ARG A 198 -5.32 14.31 -0.06
N LEU A 199 -4.31 13.70 0.57
CA LEU A 199 -4.07 12.26 0.50
C LEU A 199 -5.20 11.47 1.16
N ASN A 200 -5.65 11.89 2.35
CA ASN A 200 -6.74 11.25 3.08
C ASN A 200 -8.10 11.38 2.39
N ALA A 201 -8.31 12.43 1.59
CA ALA A 201 -9.48 12.55 0.71
C ALA A 201 -9.44 11.60 -0.50
N LYS A 202 -8.50 10.65 -0.55
CA LYS A 202 -8.24 9.72 -1.66
C LYS A 202 -8.02 10.43 -2.99
N LYS A 203 -7.47 11.65 -2.97
CA LYS A 203 -7.13 12.44 -4.16
C LYS A 203 -5.66 12.24 -4.55
N VAL A 204 -5.25 10.98 -4.63
CA VAL A 204 -3.95 10.62 -5.20
C VAL A 204 -4.11 10.66 -6.72
N ASN A 205 -3.30 11.48 -7.40
CA ASN A 205 -3.32 11.56 -8.86
C ASN A 205 -2.33 10.56 -9.47
N GLU A 206 -2.30 10.47 -10.80
CA GLU A 206 -1.41 9.57 -11.54
C GLU A 206 0.08 9.86 -11.25
N GLU A 207 0.47 11.14 -11.22
CA GLU A 207 1.84 11.56 -10.95
C GLU A 207 2.29 11.18 -9.54
N ASP A 208 1.43 11.38 -8.54
CA ASP A 208 1.65 11.01 -7.14
C ASP A 208 1.87 9.49 -7.06
N LEU A 209 1.02 8.68 -7.73
CA LEU A 209 1.18 7.21 -7.77
C LEU A 209 2.49 6.80 -8.43
N LEU A 210 2.80 7.34 -9.60
CA LEU A 210 4.03 7.03 -10.32
C LEU A 210 5.26 7.31 -9.45
N HIS A 211 5.28 8.47 -8.79
CA HIS A 211 6.35 8.82 -7.86
C HIS A 211 6.41 7.89 -6.65
N LEU A 212 5.27 7.48 -6.08
CA LEU A 212 5.21 6.52 -4.99
C LEU A 212 5.80 5.17 -5.41
N PHE A 213 5.35 4.59 -6.53
CA PHE A 213 5.85 3.29 -7.01
C PHE A 213 7.32 3.35 -7.37
N GLN A 214 7.75 4.40 -8.09
CA GLN A 214 9.16 4.57 -8.41
C GLN A 214 10.01 4.63 -7.16
N ARG A 215 9.64 5.40 -6.14
CA ARG A 215 10.41 5.46 -4.89
C ARG A 215 10.38 4.17 -4.09
N THR A 216 9.30 3.39 -4.21
CA THR A 216 9.10 2.16 -3.43
C THR A 216 9.84 0.98 -4.03
N PHE A 217 9.84 0.83 -5.36
CA PHE A 217 10.31 -0.37 -6.07
C PHE A 217 11.59 -0.12 -6.90
N TRP A 218 12.30 1.01 -6.71
CA TRP A 218 13.49 1.35 -7.52
C TRP A 218 14.66 0.37 -7.37
N GLN A 219 14.65 -0.47 -6.33
CA GLN A 219 15.70 -1.47 -6.16
C GLN A 219 15.58 -2.54 -7.26
N PRO A 220 16.67 -2.94 -7.93
CA PRO A 220 16.64 -3.95 -8.99
C PRO A 220 15.88 -5.23 -8.60
N GLU A 221 16.03 -5.67 -7.35
CA GLU A 221 15.36 -6.86 -6.80
C GLU A 221 13.84 -6.70 -6.68
N GLN A 222 13.34 -5.47 -6.61
CA GLN A 222 11.92 -5.13 -6.50
C GLN A 222 11.29 -4.79 -7.84
N MET A 223 12.10 -4.52 -8.88
CA MET A 223 11.62 -4.24 -10.23
C MET A 223 10.93 -5.44 -10.86
N ASP A 224 11.36 -6.67 -10.54
CA ASP A 224 10.70 -7.90 -10.97
C ASP A 224 9.25 -7.95 -10.46
N VAL A 225 9.05 -7.68 -9.16
CA VAL A 225 7.71 -7.65 -8.54
C VAL A 225 6.82 -6.57 -9.14
N LEU A 226 7.40 -5.39 -9.43
CA LEU A 226 6.67 -4.31 -10.08
C LEU A 226 6.25 -4.70 -11.51
N PHE A 227 7.08 -5.48 -12.19
CA PHE A 227 6.80 -5.97 -13.53
C PHE A 227 5.72 -7.07 -13.52
N GLU A 228 5.71 -7.94 -12.52
CA GLU A 228 4.63 -8.89 -12.27
C GLU A 228 3.29 -8.17 -12.05
N LEU A 229 3.30 -7.10 -11.24
CA LEU A 229 2.11 -6.26 -11.02
C LEU A 229 1.60 -5.66 -12.33
N TYR A 230 2.49 -5.14 -13.19
CA TYR A 230 2.11 -4.62 -14.49
C TYR A 230 1.37 -5.67 -15.34
N TRP A 231 1.90 -6.89 -15.45
CA TRP A 231 1.25 -7.95 -16.23
C TRP A 231 -0.06 -8.44 -15.62
N ALA A 232 -0.15 -8.51 -14.29
CA ALA A 232 -1.41 -8.80 -13.60
C ALA A 232 -2.49 -7.76 -13.94
N LEU A 233 -2.17 -6.46 -13.86
CA LEU A 233 -3.09 -5.37 -14.24
C LEU A 233 -3.49 -5.44 -15.71
N LYS A 234 -2.52 -5.74 -16.58
CA LYS A 234 -2.73 -5.85 -18.02
C LYS A 234 -3.66 -7.02 -18.36
N LEU A 235 -3.50 -8.17 -17.71
CA LEU A 235 -4.40 -9.31 -17.83
C LEU A 235 -5.83 -8.94 -17.43
N VAL A 236 -6.01 -8.26 -16.29
CA VAL A 236 -7.33 -7.80 -15.86
C VAL A 236 -7.92 -6.84 -16.89
N LYS A 237 -7.19 -5.79 -17.28
CA LYS A 237 -7.64 -4.78 -18.24
C LYS A 237 -8.10 -5.37 -19.58
N GLU A 238 -7.37 -6.35 -20.11
CA GLU A 238 -7.70 -6.97 -21.40
C GLU A 238 -8.87 -7.95 -21.33
N ASN A 239 -9.13 -8.54 -20.15
CA ASN A 239 -10.20 -9.53 -19.94
C ASN A 239 -11.48 -8.94 -19.32
N THR A 240 -11.47 -7.68 -18.90
CA THR A 240 -12.64 -7.00 -18.30
C THR A 240 -13.27 -5.93 -19.20
N LYS A 241 -12.95 -5.90 -20.49
CA LYS A 241 -13.59 -4.97 -21.44
C LYS A 241 -15.09 -5.24 -21.57
N GLU A 242 -15.46 -6.52 -21.58
CA GLU A 242 -16.84 -7.01 -21.71
C GLU A 242 -17.27 -7.88 -20.50
N ALA A 243 -16.51 -7.82 -19.40
CA ALA A 243 -16.74 -8.64 -18.21
C ALA A 243 -16.92 -7.77 -16.95
N THR A 244 -17.64 -8.29 -15.96
CA THR A 244 -17.88 -7.58 -14.71
C THR A 244 -16.76 -7.88 -13.71
N LEU A 245 -15.98 -6.87 -13.37
CA LEU A 245 -14.91 -6.96 -12.38
C LEU A 245 -15.48 -6.75 -10.96
N HIS A 246 -15.27 -7.73 -10.08
CA HIS A 246 -15.84 -7.78 -8.73
C HIS A 246 -15.03 -7.00 -7.69
N LEU A 247 -15.72 -6.59 -6.63
CA LEU A 247 -15.08 -6.10 -5.41
C LEU A 247 -14.39 -7.26 -4.70
N LEU A 248 -13.23 -7.00 -4.11
CA LEU A 248 -12.53 -7.99 -3.30
C LEU A 248 -12.90 -7.82 -1.83
N TYR A 249 -13.11 -8.96 -1.15
CA TYR A 249 -13.23 -9.05 0.30
C TYR A 249 -11.94 -9.68 0.86
N GLU A 250 -11.46 -9.19 2.00
CA GLU A 250 -10.19 -9.61 2.61
C GLU A 250 -10.14 -11.12 2.92
N GLY A 251 -8.97 -11.75 2.75
CA GLY A 251 -8.70 -13.09 3.29
C GLY A 251 -8.00 -14.09 2.35
N GLU A 252 -7.89 -13.81 1.06
CA GLU A 252 -7.24 -14.71 0.09
C GLU A 252 -6.17 -13.96 -0.74
N ASN A 253 -5.14 -14.67 -1.23
CA ASN A 253 -4.13 -14.12 -2.17
C ASN A 253 -4.71 -13.85 -3.59
N LEU A 254 -6.02 -13.62 -3.64
CA LEU A 254 -6.80 -13.26 -4.81
C LEU A 254 -6.50 -11.80 -5.16
N VAL A 255 -5.94 -11.60 -6.34
CA VAL A 255 -5.56 -10.29 -6.86
C VAL A 255 -6.73 -9.60 -7.55
N ALA A 256 -7.54 -10.36 -8.30
CA ALA A 256 -8.72 -9.86 -8.99
C ALA A 256 -9.69 -11.01 -9.28
N SER A 257 -10.97 -10.68 -9.45
CA SER A 257 -12.00 -11.63 -9.87
C SER A 257 -12.97 -10.96 -10.82
N TRP A 258 -13.25 -11.59 -11.95
CA TRP A 258 -14.21 -11.08 -12.93
C TRP A 258 -15.09 -12.20 -13.48
N GLU A 259 -16.18 -11.84 -14.14
CA GLU A 259 -17.07 -12.82 -14.74
C GLU A 259 -17.69 -12.35 -16.05
N ASP A 260 -17.88 -13.32 -16.95
CA ASP A 260 -18.65 -13.15 -18.19
C ASP A 260 -20.01 -13.87 -18.08
N MET A 261 -20.67 -14.21 -19.18
CA MET A 261 -21.97 -14.91 -19.13
C MET A 261 -21.87 -16.35 -18.57
N SER A 262 -20.75 -17.03 -18.76
CA SER A 262 -20.61 -18.48 -18.56
C SER A 262 -19.60 -18.85 -17.48
N TYR A 263 -18.61 -17.99 -17.23
CA TYR A 263 -17.46 -18.30 -16.39
C TYR A 263 -17.16 -17.21 -15.37
N THR A 264 -16.57 -17.64 -14.26
CA THR A 264 -15.94 -16.78 -13.26
C THR A 264 -14.43 -17.00 -13.31
N TYR A 265 -13.68 -15.91 -13.37
CA TYR A 265 -12.24 -15.90 -13.46
C TYR A 265 -11.66 -15.37 -12.15
N LYS A 266 -10.65 -16.05 -11.63
CA LYS A 266 -9.93 -15.66 -10.41
C LYS A 266 -8.44 -15.57 -10.70
N LEU A 267 -7.86 -14.39 -10.52
CA LEU A 267 -6.43 -14.16 -10.67
C LEU A 267 -5.75 -14.21 -9.30
N TYR A 268 -4.74 -15.07 -9.19
CA TYR A 268 -3.88 -15.21 -8.03
C TYR A 268 -2.46 -14.78 -8.42
N HIS A 269 -1.75 -14.20 -7.45
CA HIS A 269 -0.31 -13.95 -7.57
C HIS A 269 0.43 -14.95 -6.69
N ASN A 270 1.59 -15.40 -7.15
CA ASN A 270 2.48 -16.28 -6.43
C ASN A 270 1.86 -17.67 -6.12
N SER A 271 0.86 -18.07 -6.91
CA SER A 271 0.03 -19.28 -6.82
C SER A 271 -0.59 -19.61 -5.45
N LYS A 272 -0.48 -18.73 -4.45
CA LYS A 272 -1.06 -18.95 -3.13
C LYS A 272 -2.59 -18.87 -3.24
N GLY A 273 -3.31 -19.84 -2.68
CA GLY A 273 -4.78 -19.85 -2.67
C GLY A 273 -5.44 -20.36 -3.96
N SER A 274 -4.67 -20.73 -4.98
CA SER A 274 -5.18 -21.46 -6.15
C SER A 274 -5.54 -22.90 -5.76
N ALA A 275 -6.51 -23.48 -6.46
CA ALA A 275 -6.81 -24.91 -6.45
C ALA A 275 -5.74 -25.75 -7.15
N LEU A 276 -4.83 -25.12 -7.89
CA LEU A 276 -3.66 -25.78 -8.46
C LEU A 276 -2.52 -25.86 -7.44
N SER A 277 -1.88 -27.01 -7.39
CA SER A 277 -0.64 -27.22 -6.64
C SER A 277 0.50 -27.54 -7.61
N PHE A 278 1.66 -26.95 -7.34
CA PHE A 278 2.87 -27.09 -8.16
C PHE A 278 3.94 -27.76 -7.30
N SER A 279 3.75 -29.05 -7.02
CA SER A 279 4.70 -29.81 -6.21
C SER A 279 4.68 -31.29 -6.57
N VAL A 280 5.85 -31.90 -6.56
CA VAL A 280 6.03 -33.35 -6.64
C VAL A 280 6.55 -33.82 -5.30
N LYS A 281 5.80 -34.68 -4.63
CA LYS A 281 6.22 -35.23 -3.34
C LYS A 281 7.26 -36.34 -3.54
N MET A 282 8.08 -36.58 -2.53
CA MET A 282 9.09 -37.64 -2.60
C MET A 282 8.47 -39.02 -2.73
N GLU A 283 7.30 -39.25 -2.13
CA GLU A 283 6.59 -40.53 -2.21
C GLU A 283 6.17 -40.89 -3.64
N GLU A 284 5.99 -39.89 -4.51
CA GLU A 284 5.61 -40.11 -5.91
C GLU A 284 6.77 -40.66 -6.75
N VAL A 285 8.01 -40.50 -6.29
CA VAL A 285 9.22 -40.91 -7.00
C VAL A 285 10.03 -41.98 -6.26
N ASP A 286 9.57 -42.40 -5.06
CA ASP A 286 10.28 -43.34 -4.19
C ASP A 286 10.45 -44.73 -4.82
N GLU A 287 9.45 -45.16 -5.59
CA GLU A 287 9.43 -46.46 -6.28
C GLU A 287 9.96 -46.39 -7.72
N SER A 288 10.66 -45.32 -8.09
CA SER A 288 11.21 -45.20 -9.45
C SER A 288 12.39 -46.14 -9.68
N ASP A 289 12.31 -46.94 -10.76
CA ASP A 289 13.42 -47.76 -11.25
C ASP A 289 14.59 -46.94 -11.84
N HIS A 290 14.42 -45.62 -12.02
CA HIS A 290 15.45 -44.78 -12.62
C HIS A 290 16.61 -44.54 -11.63
N PRO A 291 17.86 -44.90 -11.97
CA PRO A 291 18.98 -44.88 -11.01
C PRO A 291 19.25 -43.51 -10.38
N TYR A 292 19.06 -42.42 -11.13
CA TYR A 292 19.22 -41.06 -10.60
C TYR A 292 18.13 -40.70 -9.58
N LEU A 293 16.87 -41.06 -9.86
CA LEU A 293 15.74 -40.73 -8.97
C LEU A 293 15.87 -41.51 -7.66
N ALA A 294 16.15 -42.81 -7.74
CA ALA A 294 16.42 -43.65 -6.57
C ALA A 294 17.56 -43.07 -5.71
N ARG A 295 18.68 -42.65 -6.32
CA ARG A 295 19.80 -42.02 -5.60
C ARG A 295 19.43 -40.68 -4.97
N LYS A 296 18.67 -39.84 -5.68
CA LYS A 296 18.20 -38.55 -5.16
C LYS A 296 17.30 -38.75 -3.95
N VAL A 297 16.39 -39.72 -4.01
CA VAL A 297 15.50 -40.08 -2.90
C VAL A 297 16.29 -40.58 -1.70
N LEU A 298 17.23 -41.51 -1.90
CA LEU A 298 18.11 -41.99 -0.84
C LEU A 298 18.92 -40.87 -0.18
N SER A 299 19.54 -40.00 -0.99
CA SER A 299 20.34 -38.87 -0.48
C SER A 299 19.51 -37.94 0.41
N GLN A 300 18.26 -37.67 0.05
CA GLN A 300 17.39 -36.76 0.78
C GLN A 300 16.84 -37.42 2.04
N LYS A 301 16.43 -38.69 1.97
CA LYS A 301 16.06 -39.51 3.15
C LYS A 301 17.18 -39.51 4.20
N GLU A 302 18.43 -39.69 3.77
CA GLU A 302 19.60 -39.68 4.66
C GLU A 302 19.87 -38.30 5.26
N ALA A 303 19.80 -37.24 4.44
CA ALA A 303 19.91 -35.86 4.93
C ALA A 303 18.87 -35.55 6.01
N ASN A 304 17.65 -36.07 5.87
CA ASN A 304 16.58 -35.88 6.86
C ASN A 304 16.82 -36.67 8.13
N ARG A 305 17.27 -37.93 7.99
CA ARG A 305 17.63 -38.77 9.13
C ARG A 305 18.70 -38.09 9.98
N LEU A 306 19.76 -37.58 9.33
CA LEU A 306 20.83 -36.83 9.98
C LEU A 306 20.34 -35.49 10.53
N GLY A 307 19.55 -34.74 9.77
CA GLY A 307 19.01 -33.44 10.18
C GLY A 307 18.16 -33.53 11.45
N ASN A 308 17.29 -34.53 11.55
CA ASN A 308 16.46 -34.77 12.74
C ASN A 308 17.28 -35.22 13.97
N GLN A 309 18.50 -35.73 13.78
CA GLN A 309 19.42 -36.06 14.86
C GLN A 309 20.26 -34.85 15.29
N LEU A 310 20.65 -34.00 14.33
CA LEU A 310 21.56 -32.88 14.54
C LEU A 310 20.85 -31.59 14.97
N PHE A 311 19.59 -31.41 14.57
CA PHE A 311 18.84 -30.17 14.78
C PHE A 311 17.53 -30.44 15.53
N THR A 312 17.12 -29.47 16.35
CA THR A 312 15.89 -29.53 17.17
C THR A 312 14.62 -29.25 16.37
N THR A 313 14.75 -28.59 15.21
CA THR A 313 13.63 -28.32 14.31
C THR A 313 13.40 -29.53 13.41
N LYS A 314 12.18 -30.09 13.45
CA LYS A 314 11.80 -31.18 12.55
C LYS A 314 11.90 -30.72 11.09
N ALA A 315 12.41 -31.59 10.22
CA ALA A 315 12.43 -31.35 8.79
C ALA A 315 10.99 -31.18 8.24
N ARG A 316 10.81 -30.24 7.30
CA ARG A 316 9.52 -30.03 6.59
C ARG A 316 9.21 -31.21 5.68
N GLU A 317 7.93 -31.42 5.32
CA GLU A 317 7.55 -32.37 4.27
C GLU A 317 8.42 -32.19 3.02
N HIS A 318 8.95 -33.30 2.51
CA HIS A 318 9.95 -33.25 1.46
C HIS A 318 9.26 -33.27 0.10
N MET A 319 9.42 -32.15 -0.60
CA MET A 319 9.07 -32.06 -2.01
C MET A 319 10.31 -32.46 -2.82
N PHE A 320 10.13 -33.36 -3.79
CA PHE A 320 11.11 -33.65 -4.83
C PHE A 320 11.30 -32.42 -5.72
N TRP A 321 10.20 -31.77 -6.05
CA TRP A 321 10.17 -30.51 -6.78
C TRP A 321 9.04 -29.64 -6.23
N GLN A 322 9.27 -28.33 -6.19
CA GLN A 322 8.26 -27.35 -5.83
C GLN A 322 8.42 -26.14 -6.76
N GLY A 323 7.32 -25.74 -7.37
CA GLY A 323 7.21 -24.57 -8.21
C GLY A 323 6.33 -23.50 -7.59
N ARG A 324 6.51 -22.26 -8.04
CA ARG A 324 5.64 -21.14 -7.66
C ARG A 324 5.51 -20.20 -8.86
N PRO A 325 4.50 -20.41 -9.71
CA PRO A 325 4.21 -19.47 -10.78
C PRO A 325 3.91 -18.08 -10.24
N ASP A 326 4.33 -17.05 -10.98
CA ASP A 326 4.06 -15.66 -10.62
C ASP A 326 2.56 -15.35 -10.69
N LEU A 327 1.87 -15.82 -11.72
CA LEU A 327 0.45 -15.55 -11.93
C LEU A 327 -0.32 -16.84 -12.22
N VAL A 328 -1.53 -16.95 -11.69
CA VAL A 328 -2.46 -18.05 -12.03
C VAL A 328 -3.84 -17.45 -12.22
N VAL A 329 -4.44 -17.64 -13.40
CA VAL A 329 -5.85 -17.34 -13.64
C VAL A 329 -6.63 -18.64 -13.69
N GLU A 330 -7.54 -18.82 -12.77
CA GLU A 330 -8.50 -19.92 -12.81
C GLU A 330 -9.77 -19.49 -13.50
N MET A 331 -10.22 -20.28 -14.46
CA MET A 331 -11.50 -20.12 -15.14
C MET A 331 -12.44 -21.22 -14.65
N ARG A 332 -13.58 -20.82 -14.06
CA ARG A 332 -14.52 -21.71 -13.39
C ARG A 332 -15.91 -21.60 -13.98
N GLU A 333 -16.58 -22.73 -14.18
CA GLU A 333 -17.97 -22.73 -14.66
C GLU A 333 -18.91 -22.08 -13.64
N LYS A 334 -19.76 -21.15 -14.09
CA LYS A 334 -20.78 -20.55 -13.24
C LYS A 334 -21.77 -21.60 -12.75
N GLY A 335 -22.16 -21.51 -11.47
CA GLY A 335 -23.11 -22.40 -10.82
C GLY A 335 -22.50 -23.65 -10.19
N ARG A 336 -21.49 -24.27 -10.82
CA ARG A 336 -20.77 -25.43 -10.24
C ARG A 336 -19.49 -25.05 -9.49
N ASN A 337 -18.88 -23.92 -9.84
CA ASN A 337 -17.59 -23.48 -9.30
C ASN A 337 -16.45 -24.51 -9.56
N GLU A 338 -16.62 -25.37 -10.56
CA GLU A 338 -15.63 -26.35 -10.99
C GLU A 338 -14.57 -25.66 -11.88
N LEU A 339 -13.30 -26.03 -11.70
CA LEU A 339 -12.21 -25.53 -12.51
C LEU A 339 -12.35 -26.10 -13.93
N TYR A 340 -12.60 -25.22 -14.89
CA TYR A 340 -12.68 -25.55 -16.32
C TYR A 340 -11.29 -25.54 -16.94
N LYS A 341 -10.55 -24.44 -16.72
CA LYS A 341 -9.24 -24.19 -17.31
C LYS A 341 -8.42 -23.28 -16.41
N ALA A 342 -7.10 -23.31 -16.57
CA ALA A 342 -6.19 -22.43 -15.87
C ALA A 342 -5.13 -21.87 -16.81
N VAL A 343 -4.76 -20.61 -16.58
CA VAL A 343 -3.64 -19.95 -17.26
C VAL A 343 -2.56 -19.69 -16.22
N VAL A 344 -1.39 -20.29 -16.43
CA VAL A 344 -0.20 -20.15 -15.59
C VAL A 344 0.74 -19.14 -16.24
N GLY A 345 1.11 -18.12 -15.50
CA GLY A 345 1.95 -17.02 -15.95
C GLY A 345 3.31 -17.02 -15.26
N GLU A 346 4.37 -16.88 -16.05
CA GLU A 346 5.75 -16.64 -15.57
C GLU A 346 6.23 -15.29 -16.09
N VAL A 347 6.80 -14.45 -15.23
CA VAL A 347 7.17 -13.07 -15.57
C VAL A 347 8.67 -12.88 -15.39
N LYS A 348 9.36 -12.41 -16.43
CA LYS A 348 10.78 -12.03 -16.35
C LYS A 348 11.00 -10.60 -16.83
N PHE A 349 11.47 -9.73 -15.94
CA PHE A 349 11.95 -8.39 -16.32
C PHE A 349 13.36 -8.48 -16.91
N THR A 350 13.47 -8.97 -18.14
CA THR A 350 14.77 -9.22 -18.78
C THR A 350 14.76 -8.90 -20.27
N ASP A 351 15.93 -8.49 -20.76
CA ASP A 351 16.25 -8.37 -22.18
C ASP A 351 17.16 -9.53 -22.64
N SER A 352 17.57 -10.42 -21.72
CA SER A 352 18.46 -11.54 -22.00
C SER A 352 17.68 -12.77 -22.44
N GLU A 353 18.05 -13.33 -23.60
CA GLU A 353 17.49 -14.58 -24.10
C GLU A 353 17.73 -15.74 -23.11
N THR A 354 18.89 -15.79 -22.45
CA THR A 354 19.21 -16.86 -21.48
C THR A 354 18.24 -16.85 -20.30
N TYR A 355 17.97 -15.67 -19.72
CA TYR A 355 17.01 -15.54 -18.63
C TYR A 355 15.56 -15.78 -19.09
N ALA A 356 15.22 -15.39 -20.33
CA ALA A 356 13.92 -15.70 -20.91
C ALA A 356 13.72 -17.21 -21.11
N ARG A 357 14.75 -17.93 -21.58
CA ARG A 357 14.73 -19.40 -21.73
C ARG A 357 14.61 -20.10 -20.37
N GLU A 358 15.23 -19.55 -19.33
CA GLU A 358 15.07 -20.06 -17.97
C GLU A 358 13.61 -19.95 -17.50
N GLY A 359 12.98 -18.78 -17.70
CA GLY A 359 11.56 -18.60 -17.39
C GLY A 359 10.65 -19.51 -18.22
N LEU A 360 10.98 -19.75 -19.50
CA LEU A 360 10.26 -20.73 -20.32
C LEU A 360 10.37 -22.15 -19.74
N ARG A 361 11.57 -22.55 -19.28
CA ARG A 361 11.77 -23.86 -18.65
C ARG A 361 10.94 -24.00 -17.38
N GLU A 362 10.95 -22.99 -16.52
CA GLU A 362 10.13 -22.94 -15.29
C GLU A 362 8.65 -23.04 -15.62
N LEU A 363 8.18 -22.30 -16.62
CA LEU A 363 6.80 -22.36 -17.10
C LEU A 363 6.43 -23.77 -17.59
N CYS A 364 7.30 -24.42 -18.37
CA CYS A 364 7.10 -25.81 -18.79
C CYS A 364 6.97 -26.74 -17.58
N ASP A 365 7.88 -26.67 -16.61
CA ASP A 365 7.81 -27.47 -15.40
C ASP A 365 6.45 -27.28 -14.68
N TYR A 366 5.95 -26.04 -14.62
CA TYR A 366 4.64 -25.75 -14.04
C TYR A 366 3.49 -26.43 -14.79
N LEU A 367 3.49 -26.42 -16.13
CA LEU A 367 2.46 -27.08 -16.92
C LEU A 367 2.46 -28.60 -16.73
N TYR A 368 3.65 -29.22 -16.69
CA TYR A 368 3.78 -30.67 -16.53
C TYR A 368 3.50 -31.15 -15.10
N PHE A 369 3.80 -30.33 -14.08
CA PHE A 369 3.69 -30.72 -12.68
C PHE A 369 2.50 -30.09 -11.94
N ALA A 370 1.67 -29.32 -12.63
CA ALA A 370 0.42 -28.81 -12.07
C ALA A 370 -0.52 -29.95 -11.68
N LYS A 371 -1.09 -29.83 -10.48
CA LYS A 371 -2.03 -30.80 -9.92
C LYS A 371 -3.32 -30.15 -9.45
N ILE A 372 -4.43 -30.82 -9.71
CA ILE A 372 -5.76 -30.50 -9.20
C ILE A 372 -6.18 -31.66 -8.29
N ASN A 373 -6.50 -31.38 -7.03
CA ASN A 373 -6.87 -32.41 -6.05
C ASN A 373 -5.86 -33.57 -5.95
N ASN A 374 -4.55 -33.25 -5.94
CA ASN A 374 -3.41 -34.20 -5.94
C ASN A 374 -3.22 -35.06 -7.19
N SER A 375 -4.03 -34.87 -8.24
CA SER A 375 -3.83 -35.54 -9.54
C SER A 375 -3.24 -34.58 -10.55
N TYR A 376 -2.32 -35.06 -11.40
CA TYR A 376 -1.77 -34.25 -12.48
C TYR A 376 -2.91 -33.74 -13.38
N ALA A 377 -2.89 -32.44 -13.64
CA ALA A 377 -3.88 -31.81 -14.49
C ALA A 377 -3.76 -32.33 -15.92
N LYS A 378 -4.89 -32.42 -16.62
CA LYS A 378 -4.87 -32.75 -18.03
C LYS A 378 -4.32 -31.59 -18.82
N ALA A 379 -3.60 -31.87 -19.90
CA ALA A 379 -2.94 -30.86 -20.70
C ALA A 379 -3.96 -29.80 -21.17
N GLU A 380 -5.12 -30.21 -21.69
CA GLU A 380 -6.16 -29.32 -22.20
C GLU A 380 -6.74 -28.34 -21.15
N MET A 381 -6.52 -28.59 -19.85
CA MET A 381 -7.00 -27.74 -18.78
C MET A 381 -6.02 -26.63 -18.40
N ILE A 382 -4.77 -26.63 -18.90
CA ILE A 382 -3.75 -25.67 -18.50
C ILE A 382 -3.03 -25.07 -19.70
N GLU A 383 -2.93 -23.75 -19.70
CA GLU A 383 -2.13 -22.97 -20.64
C GLU A 383 -1.02 -22.21 -19.93
N GLY A 384 0.11 -22.03 -20.60
CA GLY A 384 1.25 -21.26 -20.12
C GLY A 384 1.38 -19.93 -20.84
N ARG A 385 1.69 -18.87 -20.09
CA ARG A 385 2.02 -17.55 -20.63
C ARG A 385 3.34 -17.05 -20.07
N LEU A 386 4.30 -16.82 -20.94
CA LEU A 386 5.58 -16.19 -20.59
C LEU A 386 5.49 -14.68 -20.86
N PHE A 387 5.78 -13.87 -19.85
CA PHE A 387 5.73 -12.42 -19.92
C PHE A 387 7.14 -11.83 -19.80
N LEU A 388 7.57 -11.10 -20.82
CA LEU A 388 8.93 -10.59 -20.96
C LEU A 388 8.94 -9.07 -21.11
N ARG A 389 10.09 -8.45 -20.85
CA ARG A 389 10.28 -7.01 -21.12
C ARG A 389 10.47 -6.77 -22.61
N ASP A 390 11.69 -6.91 -23.09
CA ASP A 390 12.07 -6.70 -24.49
C ASP A 390 13.00 -7.81 -25.01
N ALA A 391 13.12 -8.94 -24.31
CA ALA A 391 13.92 -10.07 -24.79
C ALA A 391 13.46 -10.50 -26.20
N PRO A 392 14.39 -10.79 -27.13
CA PRO A 392 14.04 -11.13 -28.50
C PRO A 392 13.47 -12.55 -28.56
N PHE A 393 12.26 -12.69 -29.11
CA PHE A 393 11.68 -13.97 -29.49
C PHE A 393 10.79 -13.79 -30.73
N SER A 394 10.69 -14.84 -31.55
CA SER A 394 9.67 -14.93 -32.60
C SER A 394 8.29 -15.15 -31.96
N ASN A 395 7.18 -14.86 -32.64
CA ASN A 395 5.86 -15.21 -32.12
C ASN A 395 5.80 -16.71 -31.82
N VAL A 396 5.72 -17.07 -30.54
CA VAL A 396 5.55 -18.45 -30.06
C VAL A 396 4.15 -18.53 -29.49
N GLU A 397 3.17 -18.81 -30.33
CA GLU A 397 2.00 -19.58 -29.92
C GLU A 397 2.30 -21.01 -30.36
N GLU A 398 2.79 -21.83 -29.44
CA GLU A 398 3.16 -23.22 -29.73
C GLU A 398 2.57 -24.15 -28.67
N GLY A 399 1.65 -25.01 -29.11
CA GLY A 399 0.88 -25.88 -28.22
C GLY A 399 0.08 -25.06 -27.20
N GLN A 400 0.39 -25.26 -25.92
CA GLN A 400 -0.27 -24.61 -24.78
C GLN A 400 0.48 -23.38 -24.27
N ILE A 401 1.60 -23.02 -24.89
CA ILE A 401 2.46 -21.93 -24.43
C ILE A 401 2.35 -20.74 -25.39
N SER A 402 2.18 -19.57 -24.80
CA SER A 402 2.26 -18.28 -25.49
C SER A 402 3.28 -17.37 -24.82
N ALA A 403 3.94 -16.51 -25.59
CA ALA A 403 4.91 -15.54 -25.07
C ALA A 403 4.53 -14.10 -25.47
N TYR A 404 4.66 -13.17 -24.52
CA TYR A 404 4.30 -11.76 -24.68
C TYR A 404 5.42 -10.86 -24.20
N SER A 405 5.62 -9.74 -24.90
CA SER A 405 6.56 -8.68 -24.51
C SER A 405 5.85 -7.34 -24.45
N LEU A 406 6.52 -6.31 -23.93
CA LEU A 406 6.02 -4.94 -23.99
C LEU A 406 5.84 -4.43 -25.43
N SER A 407 6.54 -5.02 -26.40
CA SER A 407 6.48 -4.63 -27.81
C SER A 407 5.45 -5.41 -28.64
N SER A 408 5.02 -6.59 -28.17
CA SER A 408 4.20 -7.55 -28.93
C SER A 408 2.82 -7.82 -28.33
N SER A 409 2.39 -7.06 -27.31
CA SER A 409 1.25 -7.38 -26.43
C SER A 409 -0.16 -7.28 -27.05
N SER A 410 -0.35 -7.55 -28.34
CA SER A 410 -1.68 -7.54 -28.94
C SER A 410 -2.41 -8.88 -28.69
N LYS A 411 -3.30 -8.86 -27.68
CA LYS A 411 -4.29 -9.89 -27.25
C LYS A 411 -3.82 -10.84 -26.14
N LEU A 412 -4.13 -10.44 -24.90
CA LEU A 412 -4.00 -11.25 -23.68
C LEU A 412 -5.33 -11.90 -23.26
N THR A 413 -6.30 -11.97 -24.16
CA THR A 413 -7.63 -12.50 -23.85
C THR A 413 -7.52 -13.97 -23.47
N ILE A 414 -8.21 -14.34 -22.40
CA ILE A 414 -8.36 -15.71 -21.93
C ILE A 414 -9.72 -16.17 -22.46
N THR A 415 -9.70 -17.19 -23.31
CA THR A 415 -10.90 -17.76 -23.90
C THR A 415 -11.10 -19.19 -23.40
N PRO A 416 -12.35 -19.66 -23.34
CA PRO A 416 -12.67 -21.07 -23.13
C PRO A 416 -11.85 -21.99 -24.04
#